data_AF-G9EN30-F1
#
_entry.id   AF-G9EN30-F1
#
_cell.length_a   1.000
_cell.length_b   1.000
_cell.length_c   1.000
_cell.angle_alpha   90.00
_cell.angle_beta   90.00
_cell.angle_gamma   90.00
#
_symmetry.space_group_name_H-M   'P 1'
#
loop_
_entity.id
_entity.type
_entity.pdbx_description
1 polymer ?
#
loop_
_entity_poly.entity_id
_entity_poly.type
_entity_poly.pdbx_seq_one_letter_code
_entity_poly.pdbx_strand_id
1 'polypeptide(L)' 'MSKGIHFEQSIGELEEIVRQLEKGELTLEDSLKQFEKGIGLARRCQDVLQQAEQKIETLTAAQSTAELTPDEKLSD' A
#
# COMPACT_ATOMS: atom_id res chain seq x y z
N MET A 1 12.45 -7.01 -5.46
CA MET A 1 11.43 -7.64 -6.33
C MET A 1 10.24 -8.28 -5.58
N SER A 2 10.25 -8.47 -4.25
CA SER A 2 9.18 -9.25 -3.58
C SER A 2 7.93 -8.44 -3.16
N LYS A 3 8.04 -7.16 -2.76
CA LYS A 3 6.87 -6.39 -2.24
C LYS A 3 5.73 -6.19 -3.26
N GLY A 4 6.04 -5.97 -4.54
CA GLY A 4 5.03 -5.81 -5.60
C GLY A 4 4.24 -7.10 -5.83
N ILE A 5 4.93 -8.24 -5.91
CA ILE A 5 4.30 -9.56 -6.04
C ILE A 5 3.37 -9.85 -4.85
N HIS A 6 3.78 -9.49 -3.63
CA HIS A 6 2.92 -9.67 -2.45
C HIS A 6 1.69 -8.76 -2.45
N PHE A 7 1.77 -7.56 -3.01
CA PHE A 7 0.61 -6.67 -3.14
C PHE A 7 -0.40 -7.20 -4.15
N GLU A 8 0.05 -7.55 -5.37
CA GLU A 8 -0.82 -8.08 -6.42
C GLU A 8 -1.50 -9.39 -6.00
N GLN A 9 -0.80 -10.24 -5.25
CA GLN A 9 -1.40 -11.43 -4.68
C GLN A 9 -2.46 -11.10 -3.62
N SER A 10 -2.18 -10.15 -2.73
CA SER A 10 -3.09 -9.78 -1.64
C SER A 10 -4.37 -9.12 -2.17
N ILE A 11 -4.25 -8.28 -3.20
CA ILE A 11 -5.41 -7.64 -3.83
C ILE A 11 -6.24 -8.66 -4.61
N GLY A 12 -5.61 -9.58 -5.35
CA GLY A 12 -6.34 -10.62 -6.08
C GLY A 12 -7.10 -11.58 -5.15
N GLU A 13 -6.52 -11.89 -3.99
CA GLU A 13 -7.19 -12.69 -2.95
C GLU A 13 -8.35 -11.93 -2.29
N LEU A 14 -8.20 -10.62 -2.07
CA LEU A 14 -9.27 -9.77 -1.54
C LEU A 14 -10.46 -9.69 -2.51
N GLU A 15 -10.20 -9.53 -3.81
CA GLU A 15 -11.25 -9.51 -4.83
C GLU A 15 -12.02 -10.83 -4.88
N GLU A 16 -11.33 -11.97 -4.72
CA GLU A 16 -12.00 -13.28 -4.67
C GLU A 16 -12.89 -13.41 -3.44
N ILE A 17 -12.44 -12.92 -2.28
CA ILE A 17 -13.26 -12.89 -1.07
C ILE A 17 -14.53 -12.06 -1.28
N VAL A 18 -14.41 -10.87 -1.86
CA VAL A 18 -15.56 -10.01 -2.17
C VAL A 18 -16.53 -10.75 -3.09
N ARG A 19 -16.04 -11.37 -4.17
CA ARG A 19 -16.88 -12.17 -5.08
C ARG A 19 -17.61 -13.30 -4.36
N GLN A 20 -16.96 -13.99 -3.43
CA GLN A 20 -17.57 -15.08 -2.67
C GLN A 20 -18.66 -14.59 -1.71
N LEU A 21 -18.43 -13.46 -1.03
CA LEU A 21 -19.41 -12.85 -0.14
C LEU A 21 -20.62 -12.33 -0.92
N GLU A 22 -20.41 -11.70 -2.09
CA GLU A 22 -21.49 -11.17 -2.94
C GLU A 22 -22.37 -12.27 -3.54
N LYS A 23 -21.82 -13.46 -3.81
CA LYS A 23 -22.61 -14.62 -4.28
C LYS A 23 -23.62 -15.11 -3.23
N GLY A 24 -23.34 -14.93 -1.94
CA GLY A 24 -24.24 -15.30 -0.86
C GLY A 24 -24.45 -16.81 -0.67
N GLU A 25 -23.56 -17.64 -1.21
CA GLU A 25 -23.63 -19.11 -1.11
C GLU A 25 -22.96 -19.66 0.17
N LEU A 26 -22.27 -18.79 0.92
CA LEU A 26 -21.54 -19.15 2.13
C LEU A 26 -22.47 -19.25 3.34
N THR A 27 -22.13 -20.15 4.27
CA THR A 27 -22.75 -20.14 5.60
C THR A 27 -22.39 -18.85 6.34
N LEU A 28 -23.13 -18.53 7.41
CA LEU A 28 -22.80 -17.36 8.25
C LEU A 28 -21.39 -17.47 8.84
N GLU A 29 -20.99 -18.64 9.31
CA GLU A 29 -19.66 -18.87 9.88
C GLU A 29 -18.56 -18.66 8.84
N ASP A 30 -18.74 -19.20 7.64
CA ASP A 30 -17.77 -19.04 6.55
C ASP A 30 -17.73 -17.60 6.04
N SER A 31 -18.88 -16.91 5.99
CA SER A 31 -18.97 -15.50 5.64
C SER A 31 -18.18 -14.63 6.61
N LEU A 32 -18.27 -14.92 7.92
CA LEU A 32 -17.49 -14.21 8.94
C LEU A 32 -15.98 -14.45 8.81
N LYS A 33 -15.57 -15.71 8.54
CA LYS A 33 -14.16 -16.05 8.31
C LYS A 33 -13.60 -15.32 7.07
N GLN A 34 -14.36 -15.31 5.97
CA GLN A 34 -13.95 -14.61 4.75
C GLN A 34 -13.89 -13.10 4.95
N PHE A 35 -14.85 -12.54 5.71
CA PHE A 35 -14.84 -11.12 6.04
C PHE A 35 -13.60 -10.74 6.88
N GLU A 36 -13.28 -11.48 7.93
CA GLU A 36 -12.09 -11.23 8.77
C GLU A 36 -10.81 -11.28 7.93
N LYS A 37 -10.68 -12.31 7.08
CA LYS A 37 -9.57 -12.44 6.15
C LYS A 37 -9.48 -11.26 5.18
N GLY A 38 -10.61 -10.83 4.63
CA GLY A 38 -10.70 -9.67 3.74
C GLY A 38 -10.21 -8.38 4.41
N ILE A 39 -10.59 -8.13 5.67
CA ILE A 39 -10.10 -6.99 6.44
C ILE A 39 -8.58 -7.05 6.63
N GLY A 40 -8.04 -8.24 6.93
CA GLY A 40 -6.59 -8.44 7.05
C GLY A 40 -5.82 -8.12 5.76
N LEU A 41 -6.34 -8.59 4.62
CA LEU A 41 -5.75 -8.32 3.29
C LEU A 41 -5.82 -6.83 2.94
N ALA A 42 -6.97 -6.19 3.17
CA ALA A 42 -7.16 -4.76 2.92
C ALA A 42 -6.16 -3.90 3.70
N ARG A 43 -5.96 -4.19 5.00
CA ARG A 43 -4.97 -3.50 5.83
C ARG A 43 -3.56 -3.68 5.27
N ARG A 44 -3.19 -4.91 4.92
CA ARG A 44 -1.87 -5.20 4.33
C ARG A 44 -1.63 -4.44 3.03
N CYS A 45 -2.63 -4.35 2.16
CA CYS A 45 -2.55 -3.57 0.93
C CYS A 45 -2.31 -2.09 1.25
N GLN A 46 -3.05 -1.53 2.20
CA GLN A 46 -2.90 -0.15 2.63
C GLN A 46 -1.50 0.14 3.19
N ASP A 47 -0.95 -0.76 4.02
CA ASP A 47 0.41 -0.62 4.57
C ASP A 47 1.48 -0.60 3.48
N VAL A 48 1.32 -1.42 2.43
CA VAL A 48 2.25 -1.45 1.30
C VAL A 48 2.18 -0.15 0.51
N LEU A 49 0.97 0.37 0.26
CA LEU A 49 0.78 1.63 -0.45
C LEU A 49 1.38 2.80 0.33
N GLN A 50 1.15 2.86 1.65
CA GLN A 50 1.71 3.90 2.51
C GLN A 50 3.25 3.88 2.49
N GLN A 51 3.87 2.70 2.54
CA GLN A 51 5.33 2.57 2.43
C GLN A 51 5.86 3.01 1.07
N ALA A 52 5.09 2.77 0.00
CA ALA A 52 5.45 3.23 -1.34
C ALA A 52 5.38 4.77 -1.43
N GLU A 53 4.32 5.37 -0.89
CA GLU A 53 4.14 6.83 -0.81
C GLU A 53 5.28 7.50 -0.02
N GLN A 54 5.58 7.04 1.19
CA GLN A 54 6.69 7.56 2.00
C GLN A 54 8.03 7.48 1.29
N LYS A 55 8.25 6.40 0.52
CA LYS A 55 9.47 6.24 -0.26
C LYS A 55 9.53 7.26 -1.39
N ILE A 56 8.42 7.54 -2.06
CA ILE A 56 8.33 8.59 -3.09
C ILE A 56 8.66 9.94 -2.45
N GLU A 57 7.98 10.31 -1.36
CA GLU A 57 8.19 11.57 -0.64
C GLU A 57 9.66 11.78 -0.25
N THR A 58 10.31 10.74 0.28
CA THR A 58 11.73 10.81 0.68
C THR A 58 12.63 11.07 -0.54
N LEU A 59 12.34 10.44 -1.68
CA LEU A 59 13.12 10.62 -2.90
C LEU A 59 12.92 12.01 -3.53
N THR A 60 11.69 12.53 -3.53
CA THR A 60 11.43 13.91 -4.02
C THR A 60 12.00 14.95 -3.08
N ALA A 61 11.90 14.78 -1.76
CA ALA A 61 12.49 15.71 -0.79
C ALA A 61 14.03 15.74 -0.89
N ALA A 62 14.68 14.60 -1.17
CA ALA A 62 16.12 14.52 -1.37
C ALA A 62 16.59 15.20 -2.68
N GLN A 63 15.74 15.31 -3.70
CA GLN A 63 16.05 16.10 -4.89
C GLN A 63 15.99 17.61 -4.61
N SER A 64 15.03 18.06 -3.81
CA SER A 64 14.86 19.49 -3.49
C SER A 64 16.00 20.06 -2.63
N THR A 65 16.71 19.24 -1.86
CA THR A 65 17.85 19.69 -1.04
C THR A 65 19.18 19.74 -1.79
N ALA A 66 19.24 19.20 -3.00
CA ALA A 66 20.45 19.21 -3.83
C ALA A 66 20.64 20.52 -4.64
N GLU A 67 19.64 21.40 -4.69
CA GLU A 67 19.70 22.67 -5.47
C GLU A 67 19.99 23.92 -4.63
N LEU A 68 20.21 23.81 -3.31
CA LEU A 68 20.61 24.96 -2.49
C LEU A 68 22.12 24.94 -2.27
N THR A 69 22.89 25.32 -3.30
CA THR A 69 24.30 25.74 -3.12
C THR A 69 24.32 27.01 -2.27
N PRO A 70 24.95 27.04 -1.08
CA PRO A 70 25.13 28.25 -0.29
C PRO A 70 26.24 29.15 -0.89
N ASP A 71 26.10 29.55 -2.15
CA ASP A 71 27.05 30.44 -2.83
C ASP A 71 26.46 31.86 -2.96
N GLU A 72 26.08 32.46 -1.83
CA GLU A 72 25.99 33.93 -1.70
C GLU A 72 26.42 34.36 -0.28
N LYS A 73 27.59 33.87 0.14
CA LYS A 73 28.39 34.47 1.20
C LYS A 73 29.69 35.02 0.62
N LEU A 74 29.62 35.91 -0.38
CA LEU A 74 30.72 36.83 -0.66
C LEU A 74 30.30 37.95 -1.63
N SER A 75 29.87 39.09 -1.08
CA SER A 75 30.14 40.41 -1.67
C SER A 75 29.56 41.51 -0.76
N ASP A 76 30.48 42.20 -0.08
CA ASP A 76 30.40 43.51 0.61
C ASP A 76 29.28 43.79 1.63
#